data_AF-A0A553I755-F1
#
_entry.id   AF-A0A553I755-F1
#
_cell.length_a   1.000
_cell.length_b   1.000
_cell.length_c   1.000
_cell.angle_alpha   90.00
_cell.angle_beta   90.00
_cell.angle_gamma   90.00
#
_symmetry.space_group_name_H-M   'P 1'
#
loop_
_entity.id
_entity.type
_entity.pdbx_description
1 polymer ?
#
loop_
_entity_poly.entity_id
_entity_poly.type
_entity_poly.pdbx_seq_one_letter_code
_entity_poly.pdbx_strand_id
1 'polypeptide(L)'
;MQKTRRPNEMGSGDRSIPLQVICPAMSRSGTESMKRALEMLGVGRTMHGFRLGERPDDMDDWLDLVDRKYPRGNKSPVRPLPAAAFDRVIGDCGAVTDMPCVAFWRELMAAYPNAKVILIERDVDEWYRSFEAIVVNGMMSVKGQVFANPWVAAYVGDRKIEMMFRVFLQYFQASDRRELAANAKRVYLEHNAAVRQACREQGRPFLDYKLGDGWAPLCKFLGVDFPQKGVDFPRGNEAASMEVMTHRIQRDRVWSLVMQLTRDIAVVASSLGVALVAWKGLAVVLFPRSS
;
A
#
# COMPACT_ATOMS: atom_id res chain seq x y z
N MET A 1 20.69 34.71 0.38
CA MET A 1 21.34 34.50 1.69
C MET A 1 20.33 34.81 2.80
N GLN A 2 19.76 33.79 3.42
CA GLN A 2 19.07 33.91 4.70
C GLN A 2 19.55 32.79 5.62
N LYS A 3 19.74 33.17 6.88
CA LYS A 3 20.66 32.59 7.85
C LYS A 3 20.30 31.17 8.30
N THR A 4 21.34 30.35 8.33
CA THR A 4 21.54 29.14 9.13
C THR A 4 20.90 29.18 10.53
N ARG A 5 20.07 28.17 10.83
CA ARG A 5 19.87 27.68 12.20
C ARG A 5 20.83 26.51 12.44
N ARG A 6 21.59 26.54 13.53
CA ARG A 6 22.38 25.41 14.01
C ARG A 6 21.43 24.38 14.66
N PRO A 7 21.60 23.08 14.41
CA PRO A 7 21.00 22.06 15.25
C PRO A 7 22.11 21.31 16.00
N ASN A 8 22.13 21.44 17.33
CA ASN A 8 22.62 20.37 18.19
C ASN A 8 21.41 19.86 18.98
N GLU A 9 21.25 18.54 18.96
CA GLU A 9 20.39 17.69 19.80
C GLU A 9 18.87 17.67 19.54
N MET A 10 18.44 17.02 18.43
CA MET A 10 17.12 16.34 18.34
C MET A 10 17.22 15.10 17.44
N GLY A 11 16.75 13.95 17.91
CA GLY A 11 16.62 12.72 17.10
C GLY A 11 15.47 12.82 16.09
N SER A 12 15.61 12.10 14.96
CA SER A 12 14.63 11.95 13.85
C SER A 12 13.99 13.24 13.33
N GLY A 13 14.66 13.90 12.38
CA GLY A 13 14.09 15.06 11.68
C GLY A 13 13.27 14.66 10.46
N ASP A 14 11.95 14.52 10.61
CA ASP A 14 10.90 15.04 9.68
C ASP A 14 9.47 14.58 10.05
N ARG A 15 9.30 13.69 11.03
CA ARG A 15 7.97 13.24 11.44
C ARG A 15 7.20 14.30 12.23
N SER A 16 5.96 14.59 11.85
CA SER A 16 5.11 15.60 12.50
C SER A 16 4.39 15.08 13.74
N ILE A 17 4.21 13.76 13.85
CA ILE A 17 3.68 13.09 15.05
C ILE A 17 4.45 11.79 15.36
N PRO A 18 4.60 11.41 16.65
CA PRO A 18 5.24 10.15 17.02
C PRO A 18 4.47 8.94 16.49
N LEU A 19 5.18 7.91 16.02
CA LEU A 19 4.55 6.62 15.74
C LEU A 19 4.28 5.90 17.06
N GLN A 20 3.01 5.80 17.44
CA GLN A 20 2.58 5.23 18.72
C GLN A 20 2.20 3.75 18.60
N VAL A 21 1.62 3.33 17.47
CA VAL A 21 1.08 1.98 17.28
C VAL A 21 1.55 1.36 15.97
N ILE A 22 2.10 0.15 16.05
CA ILE A 22 2.32 -0.73 14.92
C ILE A 22 1.29 -1.84 14.99
N CYS A 23 0.42 -1.94 13.98
CA CYS A 23 -0.51 -3.05 13.83
C CYS A 23 -0.03 -3.96 12.68
N PRO A 24 0.82 -4.96 12.96
CA PRO A 24 1.34 -5.85 11.93
C PRO A 24 0.33 -6.96 11.62
N ALA A 25 -0.96 -6.66 11.53
CA ALA A 25 -1.96 -7.63 11.13
C ALA A 25 -2.06 -7.70 9.61
N MET A 26 -2.17 -8.91 9.05
CA MET A 26 -2.32 -9.08 7.60
C MET A 26 -3.62 -8.46 7.09
N SER A 27 -3.63 -8.07 5.82
CA SER A 27 -4.84 -7.65 5.12
C SER A 27 -5.98 -8.63 5.36
N ARG A 28 -7.21 -8.12 5.48
CA ARG A 28 -8.45 -8.89 5.72
C ARG A 28 -8.63 -9.46 7.13
N SER A 29 -7.78 -9.09 8.09
CA SER A 29 -7.95 -9.45 9.50
C SER A 29 -8.82 -8.47 10.32
N GLY A 30 -9.20 -7.32 9.74
CA GLY A 30 -9.89 -6.23 10.46
C GLY A 30 -9.08 -4.92 10.52
N THR A 31 -8.05 -4.78 9.69
CA THR A 31 -7.12 -3.64 9.68
C THR A 31 -7.79 -2.27 9.45
N GLU A 32 -8.78 -2.18 8.56
CA GLU A 32 -9.49 -0.90 8.32
C GLU A 32 -10.33 -0.48 9.53
N SER A 33 -10.98 -1.45 10.19
CA SER A 33 -11.69 -1.21 11.44
C SER A 33 -10.72 -0.74 12.53
N MET A 34 -9.57 -1.39 12.66
CA MET A 34 -8.53 -0.98 13.63
C MET A 34 -7.97 0.42 13.31
N LYS A 35 -7.69 0.71 12.04
CA LYS A 35 -7.27 2.04 11.59
C LYS A 35 -8.26 3.12 12.05
N ARG A 36 -9.56 2.93 11.80
CA ARG A 36 -10.61 3.87 12.24
C ARG A 36 -10.66 3.97 13.76
N ALA A 37 -10.55 2.85 14.47
CA ALA A 37 -10.59 2.83 15.93
C ALA A 37 -9.42 3.62 16.54
N LEU A 38 -8.20 3.46 16.01
CA LEU A 38 -7.02 4.21 16.44
C LEU A 38 -7.17 5.72 16.17
N GLU A 39 -7.71 6.09 15.01
CA GLU A 39 -8.01 7.49 14.68
C GLU A 39 -9.04 8.10 15.65
N MET A 40 -10.10 7.35 15.98
CA MET A 40 -11.12 7.77 16.94
C MET A 40 -10.59 7.91 18.38
N LEU A 41 -9.60 7.11 18.75
CA LEU A 41 -8.93 7.17 20.06
C LEU A 41 -7.83 8.26 20.11
N GLY A 42 -7.68 9.07 19.07
CA GLY A 42 -6.72 10.18 19.05
C GLY A 42 -5.26 9.74 18.86
N VAL A 43 -5.01 8.51 18.41
CA VAL A 43 -3.64 8.04 18.09
C VAL A 43 -3.06 8.86 16.93
N GLY A 44 -3.92 9.44 16.09
CA GLY A 44 -3.57 10.24 14.92
C GLY A 44 -3.87 9.50 13.62
N ARG A 45 -3.52 10.14 12.50
CA ARG A 45 -3.68 9.56 11.17
C ARG A 45 -3.03 8.18 11.13
N THR A 46 -3.73 7.18 10.58
CA THR A 46 -3.22 5.81 10.50
C THR A 46 -2.96 5.42 9.06
N MET A 47 -1.73 5.01 8.75
CA MET A 47 -1.38 4.49 7.42
C MET A 47 -2.05 3.15 7.20
N HIS A 48 -2.70 3.00 6.05
CA HIS A 48 -3.45 1.81 5.63
C HIS A 48 -3.39 1.74 4.09
N GLY A 49 -3.54 0.55 3.48
CA GLY A 49 -3.43 0.38 2.02
C GLY A 49 -4.45 1.20 1.20
N PHE A 50 -5.54 1.64 1.83
CA PHE A 50 -6.52 2.54 1.22
C PHE A 50 -6.06 3.99 1.12
N ARG A 51 -5.02 4.39 1.87
CA ARG A 51 -4.44 5.74 1.81
C ARG A 51 -3.30 5.87 0.79
N LEU A 52 -2.85 4.76 0.20
CA LEU A 52 -1.82 4.76 -0.84
C LEU A 52 -2.24 5.63 -2.03
N GLY A 53 -1.40 6.60 -2.36
CA GLY A 53 -1.63 7.56 -3.45
C GLY A 53 -2.45 8.79 -3.04
N GLU A 54 -2.72 9.00 -1.75
CA GLU A 54 -3.32 10.26 -1.26
C GLU A 54 -2.35 11.45 -1.38
N ARG A 55 -1.02 11.22 -1.46
CA ARG A 55 -0.03 12.28 -1.71
C ARG A 55 0.61 12.12 -3.09
N PRO A 56 0.97 13.23 -3.76
CA PRO A 56 1.60 13.20 -5.09
C PRO A 56 2.84 12.29 -5.18
N ASP A 57 3.73 12.36 -4.18
CA ASP A 57 5.02 11.64 -4.19
C ASP A 57 5.01 10.30 -3.42
N ASP A 58 3.87 9.93 -2.83
CA ASP A 58 3.72 8.75 -1.95
C ASP A 58 4.25 7.47 -2.61
N MET A 59 3.98 7.33 -3.91
CA MET A 59 4.32 6.11 -4.64
C MET A 59 5.83 5.96 -4.91
N ASP A 60 6.59 7.05 -5.09
CA ASP A 60 8.04 6.95 -5.28
C ASP A 60 8.74 6.52 -3.99
N ASP A 61 8.35 7.11 -2.87
CA ASP A 61 8.93 6.75 -1.57
C ASP A 61 8.58 5.32 -1.14
N TRP A 62 7.35 4.86 -1.40
CA TRP A 62 6.99 3.46 -1.19
C TRP A 62 7.77 2.52 -2.10
N LEU A 63 7.93 2.86 -3.38
CA LEU A 63 8.72 2.05 -4.30
C LEU A 63 10.19 1.97 -3.89
N ASP A 64 10.80 3.06 -3.39
CA ASP A 64 12.16 3.04 -2.82
C ASP A 64 12.26 2.07 -1.63
N LEU A 65 11.30 2.10 -0.69
CA LEU A 65 11.27 1.15 0.42
C LEU A 65 11.13 -0.30 -0.05
N VAL A 66 10.25 -0.54 -1.03
CA VAL A 66 10.04 -1.86 -1.63
C VAL A 66 11.29 -2.34 -2.36
N ASP A 67 11.97 -1.48 -3.13
CA ASP A 67 13.19 -1.83 -3.84
C ASP A 67 14.36 -2.11 -2.90
N ARG A 68 14.43 -1.42 -1.75
CA ARG A 68 15.42 -1.71 -0.71
C ARG A 68 15.17 -3.05 -0.03
N LYS A 69 13.92 -3.40 0.28
CA LYS A 69 13.57 -4.65 0.97
C LYS A 69 13.50 -5.86 0.05
N TYR A 70 12.92 -5.67 -1.12
CA TYR A 70 12.65 -6.67 -2.15
C TYR A 70 13.27 -6.24 -3.49
N PRO A 71 14.61 -6.20 -3.56
CA PRO A 71 15.31 -5.71 -4.73
C PRO A 71 15.07 -6.65 -5.92
N ARG A 72 15.05 -6.07 -7.12
CA ARG A 72 14.94 -6.83 -8.38
C ARG A 72 16.28 -7.44 -8.77
N GLY A 73 16.23 -8.62 -9.39
CA GLY A 73 17.42 -9.33 -9.88
C GLY A 73 18.32 -9.83 -8.76
N ASN A 74 19.61 -9.98 -9.05
CA ASN A 74 20.60 -10.57 -8.11
C ASN A 74 21.12 -9.58 -7.06
N LYS A 75 20.34 -8.56 -6.69
CA LYS A 75 20.72 -7.57 -5.68
C LYS A 75 20.35 -8.06 -4.28
N SER A 76 21.16 -7.75 -3.29
CA SER A 76 20.86 -8.06 -1.89
C SER A 76 19.95 -7.00 -1.25
N PRO A 77 19.02 -7.39 -0.34
CA PRO A 77 18.23 -6.43 0.41
C PRO A 77 19.08 -5.48 1.26
N VAL A 78 18.69 -4.22 1.33
CA VAL A 78 19.32 -3.20 2.18
C VAL A 78 18.78 -3.30 3.60
N ARG A 79 19.66 -3.45 4.59
CA ARG A 79 19.32 -3.52 6.02
C ARG A 79 20.39 -2.83 6.88
N PRO A 80 20.03 -2.17 8.00
CA PRO A 80 18.66 -1.90 8.45
C PRO A 80 17.98 -0.81 7.61
N LEU A 81 16.65 -0.79 7.58
CA LEU A 81 15.89 0.37 7.09
C LEU A 81 15.72 1.35 8.25
N PRO A 82 16.31 2.56 8.19
CA PRO A 82 16.25 3.52 9.30
C PRO A 82 14.86 4.16 9.40
N ALA A 83 14.52 4.69 10.58
CA ALA A 83 13.27 5.42 10.81
C ALA A 83 13.05 6.54 9.79
N ALA A 84 14.11 7.30 9.44
CA ALA A 84 14.05 8.36 8.44
C ALA A 84 13.59 7.90 7.04
N ALA A 85 13.78 6.62 6.68
CA ALA A 85 13.25 6.08 5.43
C ALA A 85 11.73 5.85 5.51
N PHE A 86 11.24 5.43 6.67
CA PHE A 86 9.81 5.31 6.92
C PHE A 86 9.13 6.66 7.12
N ASP A 87 9.81 7.64 7.73
CA ASP A 87 9.26 8.98 7.99
C ASP A 87 8.77 9.68 6.71
N ARG A 88 9.36 9.40 5.53
CA ARG A 88 8.89 9.94 4.25
C ARG A 88 7.48 9.48 3.87
N VAL A 89 7.11 8.25 4.23
CA VAL A 89 5.79 7.66 3.92
C VAL A 89 4.81 7.76 5.08
N ILE A 90 5.28 7.68 6.34
CA ILE A 90 4.45 7.60 7.55
C ILE A 90 4.80 8.65 8.62
N GLY A 91 5.53 9.71 8.28
CA GLY A 91 5.97 10.74 9.24
C GLY A 91 4.83 11.54 9.86
N ASP A 92 3.68 11.63 9.19
CA ASP A 92 2.46 12.26 9.71
C ASP A 92 1.46 11.26 10.29
N CYS A 93 1.86 9.99 10.45
CA CYS A 93 1.01 8.92 10.94
C CYS A 93 1.40 8.53 12.37
N GLY A 94 0.39 8.44 13.23
CA GLY A 94 0.53 8.00 14.62
C GLY A 94 0.39 6.49 14.75
N ALA A 95 -0.15 5.83 13.72
CA ALA A 95 -0.16 4.38 13.62
C ALA A 95 0.02 3.88 12.19
N VAL A 96 0.36 2.60 12.08
CA VAL A 96 0.42 1.87 10.80
C VAL A 96 -0.35 0.57 10.88
N THR A 97 -1.03 0.23 9.78
CA THR A 97 -1.88 -0.96 9.62
C THR A 97 -1.78 -1.45 8.18
N ASP A 98 -2.12 -2.72 7.95
CA ASP A 98 -2.31 -3.30 6.61
C ASP A 98 -1.07 -3.22 5.71
N MET A 99 -1.23 -3.62 4.44
CA MET A 99 -0.24 -3.39 3.40
C MET A 99 -0.11 -1.89 3.06
N PRO A 100 1.09 -1.42 2.70
CA PRO A 100 2.34 -2.19 2.59
C PRO A 100 3.07 -2.35 3.93
N CYS A 101 2.69 -1.61 4.98
CA CYS A 101 3.39 -1.56 6.27
C CYS A 101 3.59 -2.94 6.92
N VAL A 102 2.60 -3.85 6.87
CA VAL A 102 2.73 -5.20 7.43
C VAL A 102 3.88 -5.99 6.79
N ALA A 103 4.19 -5.75 5.52
CA ALA A 103 5.33 -6.37 4.87
C ALA A 103 6.66 -5.92 5.47
N PHE A 104 6.71 -4.77 6.15
CA PHE A 104 7.89 -4.19 6.82
C PHE A 104 7.85 -4.33 8.35
N TRP A 105 7.03 -5.24 8.90
CA TRP A 105 6.78 -5.27 10.35
C TRP A 105 8.05 -5.39 11.21
N ARG A 106 9.05 -6.18 10.78
CA ARG A 106 10.31 -6.34 11.53
C ARG A 106 11.11 -5.05 11.54
N GLU A 107 11.23 -4.41 10.38
CA GLU A 107 11.97 -3.17 10.20
C GLU A 107 11.27 -1.99 10.90
N LEU A 108 9.94 -1.92 10.84
CA LEU A 108 9.15 -0.95 11.60
C LEU A 108 9.32 -1.16 13.11
N MET A 109 9.24 -2.40 13.58
CA MET A 109 9.44 -2.70 15.00
C MET A 109 10.83 -2.31 15.49
N ALA A 110 11.86 -2.51 14.67
CA ALA A 110 13.24 -2.11 14.98
C ALA A 110 13.44 -0.58 14.92
N ALA A 111 12.87 0.08 13.90
CA ALA A 111 12.99 1.53 13.71
C ALA A 111 12.24 2.35 14.76
N TYR A 112 11.16 1.80 15.32
CA TYR A 112 10.31 2.47 16.31
C TYR A 112 10.22 1.67 17.61
N PRO A 113 11.30 1.66 18.43
CA PRO A 113 11.41 0.86 19.66
C PRO A 113 10.25 1.08 20.65
N ASN A 114 9.71 2.31 20.69
CA ASN A 114 8.71 2.74 21.67
C ASN A 114 7.25 2.53 21.22
N ALA A 115 7.01 2.14 19.97
CA ALA A 115 5.65 1.93 19.48
C ALA A 115 5.04 0.65 20.08
N LYS A 116 3.81 0.74 20.58
CA LYS A 116 3.03 -0.42 21.04
C LYS A 116 2.65 -1.30 19.85
N VAL A 117 2.55 -2.62 20.07
CA VAL A 117 2.15 -3.56 19.01
C VAL A 117 0.73 -4.06 19.24
N ILE A 118 -0.10 -4.04 18.19
CA ILE A 118 -1.45 -4.63 18.20
C ILE A 118 -1.54 -5.66 17.09
N LEU A 119 -1.56 -6.95 17.44
CA LEU A 119 -1.72 -8.03 16.48
C LEU A 119 -3.19 -8.47 16.45
N ILE A 120 -3.86 -8.23 15.33
CA ILE A 120 -5.23 -8.69 15.12
C ILE A 120 -5.20 -10.13 14.63
N GLU A 121 -5.93 -11.01 15.29
CA GLU A 121 -6.09 -12.39 14.89
C GLU A 121 -7.56 -12.70 14.59
N ARG A 122 -7.75 -13.30 13.42
CA ARG A 122 -8.98 -13.93 12.96
C ARG A 122 -8.73 -15.42 12.77
N ASP A 123 -9.78 -16.24 12.86
CA ASP A 123 -9.75 -17.62 12.38
C ASP A 123 -9.12 -17.69 10.98
N VAL A 124 -8.22 -18.65 10.77
CA VAL A 124 -7.39 -18.72 9.56
C VAL A 124 -8.22 -19.08 8.33
N ASP A 125 -9.26 -19.91 8.48
CA ASP A 125 -10.10 -20.31 7.36
C ASP A 125 -11.06 -19.19 6.96
N GLU A 126 -11.64 -18.50 7.93
CA GLU A 126 -12.41 -17.28 7.69
C GLU A 126 -11.58 -16.15 7.08
N TRP A 127 -10.38 -15.93 7.60
CA TRP A 127 -9.43 -14.97 7.04
C TRP A 127 -9.12 -15.33 5.59
N TYR A 128 -8.79 -16.60 5.33
CA TYR A 128 -8.44 -17.06 3.99
C TYR A 128 -9.61 -16.88 3.01
N ARG A 129 -10.85 -17.18 3.40
CA ARG A 129 -12.02 -16.92 2.54
C ARG A 129 -12.13 -15.45 2.13
N SER A 130 -11.89 -14.52 3.07
CA SER A 130 -11.90 -13.08 2.75
C SER A 130 -10.67 -12.64 1.93
N PHE A 131 -9.51 -13.20 2.23
CA PHE A 131 -8.26 -12.96 1.50
C PHE A 131 -8.34 -13.47 0.07
N GLU A 132 -8.86 -14.67 -0.15
CA GLU A 132 -9.03 -15.27 -1.47
C GLU A 132 -9.97 -14.43 -2.33
N ALA A 133 -11.14 -14.04 -1.81
CA ALA A 133 -12.10 -13.25 -2.56
C ALA A 133 -11.51 -11.91 -3.05
N ILE A 134 -10.80 -11.17 -2.19
CA ILE A 134 -10.38 -9.81 -2.49
C ILE A 134 -8.96 -9.74 -3.08
N VAL A 135 -8.03 -10.49 -2.50
CA VAL A 135 -6.62 -10.47 -2.91
C VAL A 135 -6.38 -11.45 -4.04
N VAL A 136 -6.71 -12.73 -3.88
CA VAL A 136 -6.40 -13.76 -4.90
C VAL A 136 -7.28 -13.60 -6.15
N ASN A 137 -8.59 -13.44 -5.96
CA ASN A 137 -9.57 -13.41 -7.05
C ASN A 137 -9.87 -11.99 -7.56
N GLY A 138 -9.63 -10.96 -6.75
CA GLY A 138 -9.79 -9.56 -7.12
C GLY A 138 -8.49 -8.96 -7.66
N MET A 139 -7.59 -8.60 -6.73
CA MET A 139 -6.34 -7.91 -7.06
C MET A 139 -5.43 -8.76 -7.94
N MET A 140 -5.12 -10.01 -7.58
CA MET A 140 -4.20 -10.91 -8.30
C MET A 140 -4.82 -11.60 -9.52
N SER A 141 -6.04 -11.21 -9.91
CA SER A 141 -6.76 -11.72 -11.08
C SER A 141 -5.98 -11.49 -12.39
N VAL A 142 -6.41 -12.14 -13.47
CA VAL A 142 -5.81 -11.94 -14.81
C VAL A 142 -5.83 -10.47 -15.21
N LYS A 143 -6.94 -9.76 -14.98
CA LYS A 143 -7.03 -8.31 -15.23
C LYS A 143 -6.03 -7.54 -14.38
N GLY A 144 -5.90 -7.89 -13.10
CA GLY A 144 -4.90 -7.29 -12.22
C GLY A 144 -3.48 -7.51 -12.70
N GLN A 145 -3.14 -8.71 -13.17
CA GLN A 145 -1.81 -9.02 -13.72
C GLN A 145 -1.48 -8.18 -14.95
N VAL A 146 -2.46 -7.93 -15.83
CA VAL A 146 -2.29 -7.03 -16.97
C VAL A 146 -1.94 -5.62 -16.50
N PHE A 147 -2.69 -5.06 -15.55
CA PHE A 147 -2.43 -3.70 -15.04
C PHE A 147 -1.19 -3.61 -14.15
N ALA A 148 -0.76 -4.70 -13.53
CA ALA A 148 0.47 -4.77 -12.74
C ALA A 148 1.73 -4.99 -13.59
N ASN A 149 1.60 -5.24 -14.90
CA ASN A 149 2.74 -5.26 -15.80
C ASN A 149 3.42 -3.87 -15.78
N PRO A 150 4.74 -3.77 -15.55
CA PRO A 150 5.42 -2.48 -15.40
C PRO A 150 5.22 -1.53 -16.60
N TRP A 151 5.15 -2.08 -17.82
CA TRP A 151 4.90 -1.27 -19.03
C TRP A 151 3.49 -0.71 -19.05
N VAL A 152 2.49 -1.52 -18.71
CA VAL A 152 1.09 -1.10 -18.65
C VAL A 152 0.89 -0.11 -17.51
N ALA A 153 1.42 -0.42 -16.31
CA ALA A 153 1.35 0.43 -15.13
C ALA A 153 1.98 1.81 -15.38
N ALA A 154 3.15 1.85 -16.02
CA ALA A 154 3.81 3.10 -16.41
C ALA A 154 3.01 3.87 -17.47
N TYR A 155 2.46 3.17 -18.47
CA TYR A 155 1.64 3.78 -19.51
C TYR A 155 0.37 4.42 -18.93
N VAL A 156 -0.38 3.68 -18.09
CA VAL A 156 -1.62 4.19 -17.48
C VAL A 156 -1.41 5.09 -16.28
N GLY A 157 -0.17 5.23 -15.79
CA GLY A 157 0.16 6.01 -14.60
C GLY A 157 -0.27 5.39 -13.26
N ASP A 158 -0.60 4.08 -13.22
CA ASP A 158 -1.00 3.37 -12.00
C ASP A 158 0.14 2.46 -11.49
N ARG A 159 1.19 3.06 -10.91
CA ARG A 159 2.29 2.29 -10.29
C ARG A 159 1.90 1.64 -8.96
N LYS A 160 0.72 1.99 -8.40
CA LYS A 160 0.23 1.44 -7.13
C LYS A 160 -0.07 -0.04 -7.26
N ILE A 161 -0.75 -0.46 -8.33
CA ILE A 161 -1.05 -1.88 -8.53
C ILE A 161 0.22 -2.71 -8.73
N GLU A 162 1.18 -2.21 -9.50
CA GLU A 162 2.47 -2.86 -9.70
C GLU A 162 3.20 -3.08 -8.36
N MET A 163 3.33 -2.03 -7.57
CA MET A 163 3.96 -2.10 -6.25
C MET A 163 3.23 -3.11 -5.34
N MET A 164 1.89 -3.06 -5.27
CA MET A 164 1.11 -3.97 -4.44
C MET A 164 1.31 -5.43 -4.88
N PHE A 165 1.27 -5.72 -6.17
CA PHE A 165 1.56 -7.07 -6.69
C PHE A 165 2.93 -7.57 -6.23
N ARG A 166 3.96 -6.73 -6.38
CA ARG A 166 5.32 -7.07 -5.94
C ARG A 166 5.38 -7.37 -4.46
N VAL A 167 4.82 -6.50 -3.63
CA VAL A 167 4.83 -6.66 -2.17
C VAL A 167 4.07 -7.91 -1.75
N PHE A 168 2.89 -8.16 -2.30
CA PHE A 168 2.12 -9.36 -1.99
C PHE A 168 2.84 -10.64 -2.40
N LEU A 169 3.34 -10.74 -3.62
CA LEU A 169 4.08 -11.93 -4.09
C LEU A 169 5.30 -12.21 -3.19
N GLN A 170 6.11 -11.18 -2.91
CA GLN A 170 7.31 -11.32 -2.09
C GLN A 170 6.98 -11.69 -0.63
N TYR A 171 5.99 -11.01 -0.03
CA TYR A 171 5.60 -11.25 1.35
C TYR A 171 4.98 -12.64 1.54
N PHE A 172 4.21 -13.12 0.56
CA PHE A 172 3.63 -14.47 0.55
C PHE A 172 4.55 -15.56 -0.03
N GLN A 173 5.84 -15.24 -0.26
CA GLN A 173 6.85 -16.19 -0.75
C GLN A 173 6.42 -16.89 -2.05
N ALA A 174 5.84 -16.12 -2.96
CA ALA A 174 5.18 -16.61 -4.16
C ALA A 174 5.69 -15.91 -5.41
N SER A 175 5.73 -16.64 -6.52
CA SER A 175 6.09 -16.13 -7.84
C SER A 175 4.85 -15.73 -8.65
N ASP A 176 3.69 -16.33 -8.32
CA ASP A 176 2.44 -16.10 -9.01
C ASP A 176 1.21 -16.18 -8.08
N ARG A 177 0.02 -15.98 -8.67
CA ARG A 177 -1.27 -16.04 -7.96
C ARG A 177 -1.53 -17.42 -7.31
N ARG A 178 -1.13 -18.51 -7.98
CA ARG A 178 -1.41 -19.88 -7.51
C ARG A 178 -0.56 -20.19 -6.29
N GLU A 179 0.73 -19.87 -6.33
CA GLU A 179 1.63 -20.02 -5.19
C GLU A 179 1.19 -19.12 -4.02
N LEU A 180 0.76 -17.88 -4.30
CA LEU A 180 0.26 -16.98 -3.27
C LEU A 180 -0.96 -17.58 -2.56
N ALA A 181 -1.91 -18.13 -3.30
CA ALA A 181 -3.08 -18.80 -2.72
C ALA A 181 -2.67 -20.02 -1.88
N ALA A 182 -1.77 -20.86 -2.39
CA ALA A 182 -1.28 -22.05 -1.70
C ALA A 182 -0.51 -21.71 -0.40
N ASN A 183 0.27 -20.63 -0.40
CA ASN A 183 1.08 -20.20 0.73
C ASN A 183 0.30 -19.41 1.80
N ALA A 184 -0.84 -18.80 1.43
CA ALA A 184 -1.51 -17.79 2.25
C ALA A 184 -1.74 -18.21 3.70
N LYS A 185 -2.37 -19.36 3.95
CA LYS A 185 -2.67 -19.82 5.33
C LYS A 185 -1.41 -20.08 6.14
N ARG A 186 -0.41 -20.74 5.53
CA ARG A 186 0.87 -21.02 6.18
C ARG A 186 1.56 -19.72 6.57
N VAL A 187 1.72 -18.79 5.63
CA VAL A 187 2.37 -17.50 5.86
C VAL A 187 1.63 -16.69 6.92
N TYR A 188 0.28 -16.73 6.95
CA TYR A 188 -0.52 -16.08 8.00
C TYR A 188 -0.19 -16.59 9.40
N LEU A 189 -0.20 -17.91 9.58
CA LEU A 189 0.09 -18.53 10.88
C LEU A 189 1.55 -18.28 11.32
N GLU A 190 2.50 -18.46 10.41
CA GLU A 190 3.93 -18.20 10.65
C GLU A 190 4.18 -16.74 11.04
N HIS A 191 3.57 -15.80 10.34
CA HIS A 191 3.69 -14.36 10.63
C HIS A 191 3.15 -14.00 12.00
N ASN A 192 1.94 -14.46 12.34
CA ASN A 192 1.34 -14.17 13.65
C ASN A 192 2.19 -14.73 14.79
N ALA A 193 2.71 -15.96 14.64
CA ALA A 193 3.65 -16.56 15.59
C ALA A 193 4.95 -15.75 15.71
N ALA A 194 5.52 -15.34 14.57
CA ALA A 194 6.77 -14.58 14.52
C ALA A 194 6.63 -13.18 15.17
N VAL A 195 5.51 -12.49 14.99
CA VAL A 195 5.26 -11.19 15.63
C VAL A 195 5.19 -11.35 17.16
N ARG A 196 4.46 -12.36 17.65
CA ARG A 196 4.36 -12.65 19.09
C ARG A 196 5.72 -12.97 19.68
N GLN A 197 6.49 -13.83 19.00
CA GLN A 197 7.83 -14.19 19.43
C GLN A 197 8.72 -12.94 19.52
N ALA A 198 8.75 -12.11 18.48
CA ALA A 198 9.56 -10.89 18.46
C ALA A 198 9.17 -9.92 19.59
N CYS A 199 7.87 -9.77 19.89
CA CYS A 199 7.44 -8.92 21.01
C CYS A 199 7.92 -9.46 22.36
N ARG A 200 7.84 -10.78 22.58
CA ARG A 200 8.32 -11.43 23.80
C ARG A 200 9.83 -11.29 23.97
N GLU A 201 10.60 -11.56 22.91
CA GLU A 201 12.06 -11.44 22.91
C GLU A 201 12.53 -10.01 23.21
N GLN A 202 11.77 -9.01 22.75
CA GLN A 202 12.08 -7.60 22.96
C GLN A 202 11.53 -7.05 24.29
N GLY A 203 10.78 -7.84 25.07
CA GLY A 203 10.05 -7.34 26.23
C GLY A 203 9.04 -6.24 25.87
N ARG A 204 8.58 -6.20 24.62
CA ARG A 204 7.71 -5.15 24.11
C ARG A 204 6.24 -5.45 24.46
N PRO A 205 5.49 -4.49 25.04
CA PRO A 205 4.07 -4.63 25.23
C PRO A 205 3.35 -4.85 23.89
N PHE A 206 2.55 -5.92 23.82
CA PHE A 206 1.71 -6.19 22.67
C PHE A 206 0.32 -6.66 23.09
N LEU A 207 -0.67 -6.36 22.25
CA LEU A 207 -2.05 -6.81 22.39
C LEU A 207 -2.35 -7.86 21.31
N ASP A 208 -2.67 -9.07 21.75
CA ASP A 208 -3.34 -10.07 20.93
C ASP A 208 -4.85 -9.73 20.88
N TYR A 209 -5.27 -9.05 19.82
CA TYR A 209 -6.65 -8.59 19.64
C TYR A 209 -7.42 -9.60 18.78
N LYS A 210 -8.45 -10.23 19.32
CA LYS A 210 -9.34 -11.09 18.51
C LYS A 210 -10.32 -10.21 17.75
N LEU A 211 -10.53 -10.54 16.48
CA LEU A 211 -11.50 -9.81 15.66
C LEU A 211 -12.88 -9.88 16.32
N GLY A 212 -13.39 -8.72 16.75
CA GLY A 212 -14.69 -8.60 17.43
C GLY A 212 -14.60 -8.21 18.92
N ASP A 213 -13.40 -8.16 19.50
CA ASP A 213 -13.17 -7.82 20.92
C ASP A 213 -13.68 -6.42 21.34
N GLY A 214 -13.80 -5.49 20.39
CA GLY A 214 -14.34 -4.17 20.61
C GLY A 214 -13.41 -3.23 21.38
N TRP A 215 -13.99 -2.22 22.03
CA TRP A 215 -13.24 -1.11 22.63
C TRP A 215 -12.45 -1.49 23.88
N ALA A 216 -12.98 -2.36 24.73
CA ALA A 216 -12.46 -2.58 26.08
C ALA A 216 -10.98 -2.99 26.13
N PRO A 217 -10.51 -4.05 25.43
CA PRO A 217 -9.10 -4.42 25.47
C PRO A 217 -8.21 -3.39 24.77
N LEU A 218 -8.69 -2.73 23.71
CA LEU A 218 -7.96 -1.71 22.99
C LEU A 218 -7.69 -0.48 23.87
N CYS A 219 -8.73 0.07 24.51
CA CYS A 219 -8.63 1.23 25.39
C CYS A 219 -7.74 0.94 26.60
N LYS A 220 -7.91 -0.23 27.23
CA LYS A 220 -7.07 -0.68 28.35
C LYS A 220 -5.58 -0.77 27.96
N PHE A 221 -5.27 -1.33 26.79
CA PHE A 221 -3.89 -1.47 26.32
C PHE A 221 -3.26 -0.14 25.95
N LEU A 222 -4.03 0.76 25.34
CA LEU A 222 -3.57 2.09 24.96
C LEU A 222 -3.46 3.04 26.16
N GLY A 223 -4.22 2.80 27.23
CA GLY A 223 -4.26 3.66 28.42
C GLY A 223 -5.09 4.92 28.17
N VAL A 224 -6.15 4.79 27.37
CA VAL A 224 -7.04 5.90 26.97
C VAL A 224 -8.47 5.58 27.36
N ASP A 225 -9.29 6.62 27.48
CA ASP A 225 -10.72 6.46 27.70
C ASP A 225 -11.42 5.90 26.46
N PHE A 226 -12.62 5.35 26.67
CA PHE A 226 -13.50 4.99 25.56
C PHE A 226 -13.78 6.20 24.69
N PRO A 227 -14.10 6.01 23.40
CA PRO A 227 -14.65 7.09 22.60
C PRO A 227 -15.97 7.58 23.21
N GLN A 228 -16.53 8.66 22.66
CA GLN A 228 -17.81 9.22 23.11
C GLN A 228 -18.84 8.11 23.38
N LYS A 229 -19.51 8.20 24.52
CA LYS A 229 -20.41 7.15 25.01
C LYS A 229 -21.49 6.83 23.97
N GLY A 230 -21.66 5.54 23.65
CA GLY A 230 -22.65 5.06 22.67
C GLY A 230 -22.11 4.87 21.26
N VAL A 231 -20.81 5.09 21.01
CA VAL A 231 -20.21 4.82 19.70
C VAL A 231 -19.76 3.36 19.58
N ASP A 232 -20.35 2.64 18.63
CA ASP A 232 -19.97 1.26 18.31
C ASP A 232 -18.54 1.16 17.78
N PHE A 233 -17.91 -0.01 17.98
CA PHE A 233 -16.61 -0.28 17.38
C PHE A 233 -16.74 -0.24 15.85
N PRO A 234 -15.89 0.50 15.13
CA PRO A 234 -16.06 0.72 13.71
C PRO A 234 -16.03 -0.61 12.94
N ARG A 235 -17.03 -0.83 12.10
CA ARG A 235 -17.05 -1.91 11.11
C ARG A 235 -16.74 -1.30 9.75
N GLY A 236 -15.61 -1.68 9.17
CA GLY A 236 -15.19 -1.28 7.84
C GLY A 236 -14.88 -2.49 6.98
N ASN A 237 -14.85 -2.29 5.66
CA ASN A 237 -14.26 -3.23 4.71
C ASN A 237 -15.02 -4.57 4.56
N GLU A 238 -16.36 -4.52 4.57
CA GLU A 238 -17.24 -5.68 4.34
C GLU A 238 -17.06 -6.26 2.94
N ALA A 239 -17.17 -7.59 2.80
CA ALA A 239 -16.86 -8.28 1.54
C ALA A 239 -17.68 -7.77 0.34
N ALA A 240 -18.99 -7.54 0.52
CA ALA A 240 -19.86 -7.01 -0.53
C ALA A 240 -19.44 -5.61 -0.99
N SER A 241 -19.06 -4.73 -0.04
CA SER A 241 -18.55 -3.39 -0.37
C SER A 241 -17.25 -3.44 -1.17
N MET A 242 -16.43 -4.47 -0.93
CA MET A 242 -15.15 -4.65 -1.59
C MET A 242 -15.25 -5.27 -2.97
N GLU A 243 -16.22 -6.14 -3.22
CA GLU A 243 -16.52 -6.65 -4.55
C GLU A 243 -16.92 -5.49 -5.48
N VAL A 244 -17.85 -4.63 -5.03
CA VAL A 244 -18.27 -3.42 -5.76
C VAL A 244 -17.07 -2.49 -6.01
N MET A 245 -16.25 -2.24 -4.98
CA MET A 245 -15.05 -1.42 -5.12
C MET A 245 -14.04 -2.02 -6.12
N THR A 246 -13.82 -3.33 -6.08
CA THR A 246 -12.90 -4.03 -6.97
C THR A 246 -13.36 -3.92 -8.42
N HIS A 247 -14.66 -4.13 -8.69
CA HIS A 247 -15.24 -3.95 -10.01
C HIS A 247 -15.11 -2.51 -10.51
N ARG A 248 -15.34 -1.52 -9.64
CA ARG A 248 -15.17 -0.10 -9.98
C ARG A 248 -13.73 0.22 -10.35
N ILE A 249 -12.76 -0.17 -9.51
CA ILE A 249 -11.33 0.06 -9.77
C ILE A 249 -10.90 -0.61 -11.08
N GLN A 250 -11.33 -1.86 -11.33
CA GLN A 250 -11.02 -2.55 -12.58
C GLN A 250 -11.62 -1.81 -13.79
N ARG A 251 -12.86 -1.33 -13.70
CA ARG A 251 -13.51 -0.55 -14.76
C ARG A 251 -12.77 0.76 -15.02
N ASP A 252 -12.42 1.49 -13.97
CA ASP A 252 -11.77 2.80 -14.09
C ASP A 252 -10.36 2.65 -14.71
N ARG A 253 -9.64 1.56 -14.39
CA ARG A 253 -8.36 1.20 -15.06
C ARG A 253 -8.53 0.90 -16.54
N VAL A 254 -9.54 0.09 -16.90
CA VAL A 254 -9.85 -0.21 -18.31
C VAL A 254 -10.22 1.08 -19.05
N TRP A 255 -11.02 1.95 -18.42
CA TRP A 255 -11.39 3.23 -19.00
C TRP A 255 -10.18 4.14 -19.22
N SER A 256 -9.27 4.23 -18.24
CA SER A 256 -8.01 4.99 -18.38
C SER A 256 -7.20 4.49 -19.59
N LEU A 257 -7.04 3.17 -19.72
CA LEU A 257 -6.33 2.57 -20.85
C LEU A 257 -6.99 2.91 -22.19
N VAL A 258 -8.32 2.78 -22.29
CA VAL A 258 -9.08 3.12 -23.50
C VAL A 258 -8.93 4.60 -23.85
N MET A 259 -9.04 5.49 -22.88
CA MET A 259 -8.92 6.94 -23.10
C MET A 259 -7.52 7.33 -23.58
N GLN A 260 -6.48 6.72 -23.02
CA GLN A 260 -5.10 6.96 -23.45
C GLN A 260 -4.84 6.44 -24.86
N LEU A 261 -5.24 5.19 -25.16
CA LEU A 261 -5.12 4.64 -26.51
C LEU A 261 -5.89 5.49 -27.54
N THR A 262 -7.08 5.95 -27.20
CA THR A 262 -7.90 6.82 -28.06
C THR A 262 -7.19 8.15 -28.33
N ARG A 263 -6.61 8.76 -27.29
CA ARG A 263 -5.80 9.98 -27.42
C ARG A 263 -4.61 9.75 -28.35
N ASP A 264 -3.87 8.67 -28.17
CA ASP A 264 -2.67 8.39 -28.96
C ASP A 264 -3.00 8.12 -30.43
N ILE A 265 -4.06 7.36 -30.70
CA ILE A 265 -4.58 7.16 -32.07
C ILE A 265 -4.94 8.51 -32.71
N ALA A 266 -5.62 9.40 -31.97
CA ALA A 266 -5.98 10.72 -32.48
C ALA A 266 -4.74 11.59 -32.78
N VAL A 267 -3.71 11.55 -31.93
CA VAL A 267 -2.44 12.26 -32.15
C VAL A 267 -1.71 11.74 -33.39
N VAL A 268 -1.63 10.42 -33.57
CA VAL A 268 -1.00 9.80 -34.74
C VAL A 268 -1.77 10.14 -36.01
N ALA A 269 -3.09 9.97 -36.02
CA ALA A 269 -3.93 10.30 -37.17
C ALA A 269 -3.81 11.78 -37.56
N SER A 270 -3.78 12.69 -36.58
CA SER A 270 -3.57 14.12 -36.80
C SER A 270 -2.19 14.41 -37.40
N SER A 271 -1.14 13.76 -36.89
CA SER A 271 0.23 13.92 -37.38
C SER A 271 0.39 13.43 -38.82
N LEU A 272 -0.22 12.29 -39.16
CA LEU A 272 -0.27 11.76 -40.52
C LEU A 272 -1.05 12.70 -41.46
N GLY A 273 -2.15 13.29 -40.99
CA GLY A 273 -2.92 14.29 -41.73
C GLY A 273 -2.08 15.54 -42.06
N VAL A 274 -1.36 16.07 -41.07
CA VAL A 274 -0.44 17.22 -41.25
C VAL A 274 0.67 16.87 -42.24
N ALA A 275 1.30 15.69 -42.10
CA ALA A 275 2.34 15.23 -43.01
C ALA A 275 1.83 15.09 -44.45
N LEU A 276 0.62 14.58 -44.64
CA LEU A 276 -0.01 14.46 -45.96
C LEU A 276 -0.28 15.83 -46.60
N VAL A 277 -0.77 16.80 -45.81
CA VAL A 277 -1.00 18.18 -46.29
C VAL A 277 0.32 18.85 -46.65
N ALA A 278 1.35 18.73 -45.80
CA ALA A 278 2.68 19.27 -46.08
C ALA A 278 3.30 18.63 -47.33
N TRP A 279 3.18 17.31 -47.49
CA TRP A 279 3.64 16.60 -48.69
C TRP A 279 2.93 17.10 -49.96
N LYS A 280 1.60 17.26 -49.92
CA LYS A 280 0.84 17.80 -51.06
C LYS A 280 1.27 19.24 -51.40
N GLY A 281 1.48 20.08 -50.39
CA GLY A 281 2.00 21.44 -50.59
C GLY A 281 3.39 21.45 -51.23
N LEU A 282 4.30 20.61 -50.74
CA LEU A 282 5.65 20.48 -51.27
C LEU A 282 5.65 19.94 -52.71
N ALA A 283 4.80 18.96 -53.01
CA ALA A 283 4.68 18.39 -54.35
C ALA A 283 4.21 19.43 -55.38
N VAL A 284 3.29 20.34 -55.00
CA VAL A 284 2.86 21.44 -55.87
C VAL A 284 4.01 22.42 -56.16
N VAL A 285 4.88 22.67 -55.18
CA VAL A 285 6.03 23.59 -55.34
C VAL A 285 7.17 22.94 -56.14
N LEU A 286 7.48 21.67 -55.89
CA LEU A 286 8.61 20.97 -56.51
C LEU A 286 8.30 20.45 -57.92
N PHE A 287 7.02 20.16 -58.22
CA PHE A 287 6.58 19.68 -59.52
C PHE A 287 5.44 20.55 -60.06
N PRO A 288 5.70 21.83 -60.38
CA PRO A 288 4.69 22.70 -60.97
C PRO A 288 4.24 22.10 -62.31
N ARG A 289 2.93 22.02 -62.53
CA ARG A 289 2.39 21.55 -63.81
C ARG A 289 2.84 22.52 -64.91
N SER A 290 3.64 22.03 -65.85
CA SER A 290 3.95 22.75 -67.09
C SER A 290 2.63 23.07 -67.80
N SER A 291 2.37 24.35 -68.04
CA SER A 291 1.21 24.85 -68.77
C SER A 291 1.29 24.46 -70.24
#